data_AF-A0A1E7F6L8-F1
#
_entry.id   AF-A0A1E7F6L8-F1
#
_cell.length_a   1.000
_cell.length_b   1.000
_cell.length_c   1.000
_cell.angle_alpha   90.00
_cell.angle_beta   90.00
_cell.angle_gamma   90.00
#
_symmetry.space_group_name_H-M   'P 1'
#
loop_
_entity.id
_entity.type
_entity.pdbx_description
1 polymer ?
#
loop_
_entity_poly.entity_id
_entity_poly.type
_entity_poly.pdbx_seq_one_letter_code
_entity_poly.pdbx_strand_id
1 'polypeptide(L)'
;MATNPSSLFGGFDWYYYNSMDISITVLGYWFWWLFIVPSLRSRRPRGFEKKALDTAFLGTPLISILAPVVTKDTELIWIANFLVVAGSYGFAYLTDDTDDDKDDDSDVNRPAWLKFLYKSLDFGSGRERGARK
;
A
#
# COMPACT_ATOMS: atom_id res chain seq x y z
N MET A 1 19.38 -26.02 37.51
CA MET A 1 18.17 -25.29 37.04
C MET A 1 18.68 -24.11 36.23
N ALA A 2 18.39 -24.07 34.92
CA ALA A 2 18.85 -22.99 34.05
C ALA A 2 18.04 -21.72 34.39
N THR A 3 18.58 -20.88 35.26
CA THR A 3 17.97 -19.59 35.64
C THR A 3 18.26 -18.49 34.63
N ASN A 4 19.10 -18.75 33.63
CA ASN A 4 19.46 -17.79 32.61
C ASN A 4 18.79 -18.14 31.27
N PRO A 5 17.72 -17.43 30.86
CA PRO A 5 17.00 -17.74 29.62
C PRO A 5 17.90 -17.66 28.36
N SER A 6 18.98 -16.87 28.41
CA SER A 6 19.97 -16.75 27.33
C SER A 6 20.82 -18.01 27.11
N SER A 7 20.91 -18.93 28.09
CA SER A 7 21.59 -20.22 27.89
C SER A 7 20.70 -21.26 27.19
N LEU A 8 19.38 -21.04 27.13
CA LEU A 8 18.42 -21.92 26.48
C LEU A 8 18.11 -21.49 25.04
N PHE A 9 18.08 -20.19 24.77
CA PHE A 9 17.65 -19.63 23.48
C PHE A 9 18.77 -18.90 22.72
N GLY A 10 19.97 -18.84 23.28
CA GLY A 10 21.06 -17.98 22.78
C GLY A 10 20.86 -16.52 23.18
N GLY A 11 21.95 -15.77 23.34
CA GLY A 11 21.89 -14.34 23.64
C GLY A 11 21.40 -13.54 22.44
N PHE A 12 20.38 -12.70 22.63
CA PHE A 12 19.92 -11.74 21.61
C PHE A 12 20.80 -10.49 21.51
N ASP A 13 22.01 -10.49 22.09
CA ASP A 13 22.95 -9.37 22.01
C ASP A 13 23.30 -9.00 20.55
N TRP A 14 23.22 -9.96 19.63
CA TRP A 14 23.39 -9.70 18.19
C TRP A 14 22.36 -8.69 17.65
N TYR A 15 21.15 -8.62 18.23
CA TYR A 15 20.12 -7.66 17.84
C TYR A 15 20.50 -6.23 18.22
N TYR A 16 21.17 -6.05 19.36
CA TYR A 16 21.63 -4.73 19.83
C TYR A 16 22.95 -4.28 19.18
N TYR A 17 23.80 -5.23 18.76
CA TYR A 17 25.09 -4.92 18.12
C TYR A 17 24.97 -4.66 16.62
N ASN A 18 24.02 -5.30 15.93
CA ASN A 18 23.78 -5.05 14.51
C ASN A 18 22.79 -3.90 14.37
N SER A 19 23.28 -2.65 14.52
CA SER A 19 22.60 -1.52 13.88
C SER A 19 22.35 -1.90 12.43
N MET A 20 21.09 -2.19 12.08
CA MET A 20 20.76 -2.64 10.73
C MET A 20 21.31 -1.64 9.72
N ASP A 21 22.03 -2.13 8.72
CA ASP A 21 22.55 -1.27 7.65
C ASP A 21 21.43 -0.41 7.08
N ILE A 22 21.74 0.86 6.77
CA ILE A 22 20.76 1.82 6.27
C ILE A 22 19.99 1.28 5.05
N SER A 23 20.65 0.45 4.24
CA SER A 23 20.03 -0.18 3.07
C SER A 23 18.88 -1.12 3.47
N ILE A 24 19.03 -1.85 4.59
CA ILE A 24 18.03 -2.79 5.10
C ILE A 24 16.84 -2.04 5.68
N THR A 25 17.08 -0.96 6.42
CA THR A 25 16.03 -0.11 7.00
C THR A 25 15.25 0.65 5.91
N VAL A 26 15.95 1.11 4.87
CA VAL A 26 15.33 1.70 3.67
C VAL A 26 14.47 0.67 2.94
N LEU A 27 15.02 -0.51 2.69
CA LEU A 27 14.28 -1.60 2.06
C LEU A 27 13.03 -2.00 2.86
N GLY A 28 13.08 -1.88 4.19
CA GLY A 28 11.95 -2.16 5.08
C GLY A 28 10.69 -1.37 4.72
N TYR A 29 10.77 -0.04 4.58
CA TYR A 29 9.58 0.75 4.23
C TYR A 29 9.24 0.69 2.73
N TRP A 30 10.24 0.51 1.85
CA TRP A 30 9.99 0.26 0.42
C TRP A 30 9.30 -1.08 0.15
N PHE A 31 9.33 -2.02 1.11
CA PHE A 31 8.68 -3.32 1.02
C PHE A 31 7.17 -3.22 0.76
N TRP A 32 6.52 -2.16 1.25
CA TRP A 32 5.11 -1.87 0.99
C TRP A 32 4.81 -1.75 -0.50
N TRP A 33 5.60 -0.94 -1.20
CA TRP A 33 5.37 -0.70 -2.62
C TRP A 33 5.96 -1.78 -3.52
N LEU A 34 7.10 -2.38 -3.15
CA LEU A 34 7.76 -3.38 -3.99
C LEU A 34 7.13 -4.77 -3.90
N PHE A 35 6.60 -5.15 -2.74
CA PHE A 35 6.12 -6.52 -2.50
C PHE A 35 4.67 -6.58 -2.03
N ILE A 36 4.29 -5.81 -1.01
CA ILE A 36 2.95 -5.95 -0.40
C ILE A 36 1.85 -5.53 -1.38
N VAL A 37 1.85 -4.29 -1.85
CA VAL A 37 0.79 -3.79 -2.76
C VAL A 37 0.77 -4.56 -4.10
N PRO A 38 1.91 -4.83 -4.77
CA PRO A 38 1.92 -5.63 -6.00
C PRO A 38 1.43 -7.06 -5.79
N SER A 39 1.77 -7.69 -4.65
CA SER A 39 1.29 -9.05 -4.35
C SER A 39 -0.22 -9.09 -4.17
N LEU A 40 -0.81 -8.10 -3.48
CA LEU A 40 -2.27 -7.98 -3.36
C LEU A 40 -2.92 -7.72 -4.72
N ARG A 41 -2.36 -6.82 -5.53
CA ARG A 41 -2.84 -6.53 -6.89
C ARG A 41 -2.77 -7.74 -7.82
N SER A 42 -1.79 -8.64 -7.62
CA SER A 42 -1.63 -9.87 -8.41
C SER A 42 -2.79 -10.86 -8.26
N ARG A 43 -3.55 -10.77 -7.15
CA ARG A 43 -4.72 -11.63 -6.88
C ARG A 43 -5.93 -11.33 -7.77
N ARG A 44 -5.82 -10.36 -8.69
CA ARG A 44 -6.89 -9.88 -9.59
C ARG A 44 -8.18 -9.49 -8.83
N PRO A 45 -8.09 -8.57 -7.86
CA PRO A 45 -9.26 -8.06 -7.14
C PRO A 45 -10.24 -7.37 -8.09
N ARG A 46 -11.53 -7.42 -7.76
CA ARG A 46 -12.64 -6.82 -8.52
C ARG A 46 -13.45 -5.89 -7.60
N GLY A 47 -14.10 -4.86 -8.16
CA GLY A 47 -14.92 -3.93 -7.38
C GLY A 47 -14.09 -2.93 -6.54
N PHE A 48 -14.55 -2.65 -5.32
CA PHE A 48 -13.93 -1.69 -4.40
C PHE A 48 -12.47 -2.00 -4.05
N GLU A 49 -12.13 -3.27 -3.86
CA GLU A 49 -10.77 -3.70 -3.52
C GLU A 49 -9.76 -3.27 -4.60
N LYS A 50 -10.20 -3.26 -5.87
CA LYS A 50 -9.36 -2.78 -6.96
C LYS A 50 -9.07 -1.29 -6.83
N LYS A 51 -10.10 -0.46 -6.59
CA LYS A 51 -9.96 1.00 -6.42
C LYS A 51 -9.06 1.33 -5.22
N ALA A 52 -9.18 0.57 -4.13
CA ALA A 52 -8.32 0.69 -2.94
C ALA A 52 -6.85 0.41 -3.25
N LEU A 53 -6.57 -0.68 -3.96
CA LEU A 53 -5.22 -1.12 -4.27
C LEU A 53 -4.54 -0.24 -5.33
N ASP A 54 -5.28 0.25 -6.31
CA ASP A 54 -4.78 1.22 -7.27
C ASP A 54 -4.39 2.53 -6.55
N THR A 55 -5.22 3.02 -5.62
CA THR A 55 -4.90 4.20 -4.80
C THR A 55 -3.68 3.96 -3.90
N ALA A 56 -3.59 2.80 -3.24
CA ALA A 56 -2.45 2.42 -2.42
C ALA A 56 -1.15 2.32 -3.23
N PHE A 57 -1.22 1.85 -4.48
CA PHE A 57 -0.07 1.71 -5.37
C PHE A 57 0.56 3.05 -5.75
N LEU A 58 -0.24 4.12 -5.81
CA LEU A 58 0.24 5.50 -5.99
C LEU A 58 0.65 6.17 -4.68
N GLY A 59 -0.09 5.91 -3.60
CA GLY A 59 0.13 6.55 -2.30
C GLY A 59 1.44 6.08 -1.65
N THR A 60 1.65 4.78 -1.54
CA THR A 60 2.83 4.20 -0.85
C THR A 60 4.20 4.66 -1.37
N PRO A 61 4.48 4.75 -2.69
CA PRO A 61 5.78 5.26 -3.16
C PRO A 61 5.91 6.77 -2.93
N LEU A 62 4.80 7.52 -2.97
CA LEU A 62 4.78 8.96 -2.70
C LEU A 62 5.12 9.26 -1.24
N ILE A 63 4.55 8.51 -0.29
CA ILE A 63 4.95 8.58 1.13
C ILE A 63 6.43 8.19 1.27
N SER A 64 6.87 7.12 0.61
CA SER A 64 8.24 6.63 0.73
C SER A 64 9.30 7.60 0.18
N ILE A 65 8.93 8.47 -0.77
CA ILE A 65 9.81 9.52 -1.31
C ILE A 65 9.77 10.79 -0.44
N LEU A 66 8.58 11.22 0.02
CA LEU A 66 8.43 12.49 0.74
C LEU A 66 8.72 12.38 2.24
N ALA A 67 8.41 11.25 2.87
CA ALA A 67 8.53 11.10 4.32
C ALA A 67 9.97 11.25 4.85
N PRO A 68 11.03 10.76 4.17
CA PRO A 68 12.42 10.98 4.59
C PRO A 68 12.84 12.45 4.74
N VAL A 69 12.12 13.38 4.09
CA VAL A 69 12.36 14.83 4.20
C VAL A 69 11.90 15.36 5.56
N VAL A 70 10.85 14.75 6.13
CA VAL A 70 10.22 15.18 7.39
C VAL A 70 10.73 14.37 8.58
N THR A 71 10.83 13.05 8.43
CA THR A 71 11.30 12.14 9.47
C THR A 71 12.32 11.15 8.92
N LYS A 72 13.40 10.91 9.67
CA LYS A 72 14.42 9.91 9.32
C LYS A 72 14.13 8.54 9.95
N ASP A 73 13.10 8.43 10.79
CA ASP A 73 12.71 7.18 11.43
C ASP A 73 11.97 6.27 10.43
N THR A 74 12.65 5.20 10.03
CA THR A 74 12.10 4.24 9.07
C THR A 74 10.88 3.50 9.57
N GLU A 75 10.75 3.31 10.88
CA GLU A 75 9.56 2.70 11.50
C GLU A 75 8.32 3.58 11.33
N LEU A 76 8.46 4.89 11.50
CA LEU A 76 7.36 5.85 11.27
C LEU A 76 6.94 5.86 9.80
N ILE A 77 7.90 5.81 8.88
CA ILE A 77 7.62 5.73 7.44
C ILE A 77 6.92 4.41 7.09
N TRP A 78 7.30 3.32 7.74
CA TRP A 78 6.66 2.02 7.56
C TRP A 78 5.20 2.05 8.03
N ILE A 79 4.92 2.62 9.20
CA ILE A 79 3.55 2.78 9.73
C ILE A 79 2.74 3.73 8.84
N ALA A 80 3.34 4.81 8.35
CA ALA A 80 2.67 5.73 7.43
C ALA A 80 2.22 5.01 6.14
N ASN A 81 3.08 4.17 5.57
CA ASN A 81 2.71 3.33 4.43
C ASN A 81 1.57 2.35 4.77
N PHE A 82 1.61 1.71 5.94
CA PHE A 82 0.52 0.87 6.43
C PHE A 82 -0.80 1.65 6.49
N LEU A 83 -0.80 2.85 7.07
CA LEU A 83 -1.99 3.70 7.19
C LEU A 83 -2.54 4.12 5.82
N VAL A 84 -1.68 4.30 4.82
CA VAL A 84 -2.11 4.63 3.45
C VAL A 84 -2.83 3.45 2.81
N VAL A 85 -2.32 2.23 2.99
CA VAL A 85 -2.99 1.02 2.49
C VAL A 85 -4.28 0.75 3.25
N ALA A 86 -4.26 0.80 4.58
CA ALA A 86 -5.46 0.62 5.41
C ALA A 86 -6.51 1.70 5.11
N GLY A 87 -6.08 2.95 4.97
CA GLY A 87 -6.91 4.09 4.63
C GLY A 87 -7.50 4.00 3.22
N SER A 88 -6.77 3.44 2.25
CA SER A 88 -7.32 3.23 0.90
C SER A 88 -8.39 2.13 0.88
N TYR A 89 -8.21 1.07 1.68
CA TYR A 89 -9.24 0.06 1.88
C TYR A 89 -10.46 0.63 2.61
N GLY A 90 -10.26 1.42 3.68
CA GLY A 90 -11.34 2.08 4.39
C GLY A 90 -12.10 3.09 3.50
N PHE A 91 -11.38 3.88 2.71
CA PHE A 91 -11.97 4.81 1.75
C PHE A 91 -12.79 4.08 0.69
N ALA A 92 -12.24 3.00 0.11
CA ALA A 92 -12.96 2.22 -0.88
C ALA A 92 -14.21 1.56 -0.28
N TYR A 93 -14.13 1.02 0.94
CA TYR A 93 -15.28 0.43 1.63
C TYR A 93 -16.40 1.44 1.87
N LEU A 94 -16.06 2.64 2.35
CA LEU A 94 -17.04 3.71 2.57
C LEU A 94 -17.62 4.28 1.27
N THR A 95 -16.85 4.24 0.18
CA THR A 95 -17.30 4.74 -1.13
C THR A 95 -18.12 3.69 -1.89
N ASP A 96 -17.90 2.39 -1.65
CA ASP A 96 -18.65 1.29 -2.28
C ASP A 96 -20.14 1.32 -1.89
N ASP A 97 -20.45 1.55 -0.60
CA ASP A 97 -21.83 1.74 -0.12
C ASP A 97 -22.53 2.97 -0.75
N THR A 98 -21.77 3.92 -1.31
CA THR A 98 -22.30 5.13 -1.96
C THR A 98 -22.45 4.97 -3.48
N ASP A 99 -21.80 3.96 -4.07
CA ASP A 99 -21.72 3.75 -5.53
C ASP A 99 -22.83 2.81 -6.06
N ASP A 100 -23.64 2.15 -5.20
CA ASP A 100 -24.80 1.34 -5.62
C ASP A 100 -25.94 2.19 -6.25
N ASP A 101 -25.86 3.53 -6.18
CA ASP A 101 -26.83 4.46 -6.79
C ASP A 101 -26.18 5.54 -7.70
N LYS A 102 -24.89 5.43 -8.03
CA LYS A 102 -24.19 6.44 -8.85
C LYS A 102 -23.30 5.85 -9.92
N ASP A 103 -23.94 5.12 -10.84
CA ASP A 103 -23.51 5.21 -12.22
C ASP A 103 -23.63 6.68 -12.69
N ASP A 104 -22.47 7.23 -13.07
CA ASP A 104 -22.28 8.22 -14.14
C ASP A 104 -22.26 9.75 -13.86
N ASP A 105 -22.43 10.29 -12.64
CA ASP A 105 -22.56 11.78 -12.52
C ASP A 105 -21.57 12.54 -11.61
N SER A 106 -20.50 11.90 -11.12
CA SER A 106 -19.39 12.63 -10.45
C SER A 106 -18.15 12.87 -11.33
N ASP A 107 -18.25 12.53 -12.62
CA ASP A 107 -17.16 12.63 -13.59
C ASP A 107 -16.92 14.07 -14.10
N VAL A 108 -17.81 15.04 -13.86
CA VAL A 108 -17.72 16.35 -14.55
C VAL A 108 -16.59 17.26 -14.03
N ASN A 109 -16.08 17.06 -12.82
CA ASN A 109 -15.24 18.08 -12.14
C ASN A 109 -13.78 17.66 -11.82
N ARG A 110 -13.28 16.54 -12.36
CA ARG A 110 -11.86 16.15 -12.22
C ARG A 110 -11.04 16.62 -13.43
N PRO A 111 -9.87 17.26 -13.23
CA PRO A 111 -9.04 17.70 -14.34
C PRO A 111 -8.56 16.51 -15.18
N ALA A 112 -8.44 16.71 -16.49
CA ALA A 112 -8.22 15.64 -17.47
C ALA A 112 -7.00 14.76 -17.17
N TRP A 113 -5.93 15.33 -16.59
CA TRP A 113 -4.74 14.59 -16.19
C TRP A 113 -5.02 13.61 -15.04
N LEU A 114 -5.90 13.97 -14.10
CA LEU A 114 -6.28 13.13 -12.98
C LEU A 114 -7.19 11.99 -13.44
N LYS A 115 -8.12 12.28 -14.38
CA LYS A 115 -8.91 11.24 -15.06
C LYS A 115 -8.01 10.27 -15.83
N PHE A 116 -7.04 10.77 -16.58
CA PHE A 116 -6.08 9.96 -17.30
C PHE A 116 -5.26 9.09 -16.33
N LEU A 117 -4.78 9.65 -15.22
CA LEU A 117 -4.01 8.92 -14.21
C LEU A 117 -4.85 7.79 -13.60
N TYR A 118 -6.07 8.07 -13.11
CA TYR A 118 -6.96 7.04 -12.58
C TYR A 118 -7.34 5.99 -13.64
N LYS A 119 -7.64 6.40 -14.88
CA LYS A 119 -7.95 5.49 -15.99
C LYS A 119 -6.74 4.63 -16.39
N SER A 120 -5.52 5.17 -16.27
CA SER A 120 -4.28 4.41 -16.50
C SER A 120 -3.99 3.43 -15.36
N LEU A 121 -4.40 3.75 -14.13
CA LEU A 121 -4.35 2.80 -13.02
C LEU A 121 -5.42 1.70 -13.14
N ASP A 122 -6.62 2.05 -13.62
CA ASP A 122 -7.71 1.11 -13.87
C ASP A 122 -7.46 0.19 -15.09
N PHE A 123 -6.34 0.37 -15.81
CA PHE A 123 -5.99 -0.46 -16.97
C PHE A 123 -5.86 -1.94 -16.55
N GLY A 124 -6.76 -2.79 -17.06
CA GLY A 124 -6.85 -4.21 -16.70
C GLY A 124 -8.13 -4.66 -16.00
N SER A 125 -9.15 -3.79 -15.76
CA SER A 125 -10.47 -4.20 -15.21
C SER A 125 -11.30 -5.10 -16.12
N GLY A 126 -10.82 -5.40 -17.34
CA GLY A 126 -11.57 -6.26 -18.26
C GLY A 126 -12.74 -5.56 -18.96
N ARG A 127 -12.74 -4.22 -19.06
CA ARG A 127 -13.66 -3.48 -19.96
C ARG A 127 -13.53 -3.89 -21.44
N GLU A 128 -12.51 -4.66 -21.81
CA GLU A 128 -12.31 -5.24 -23.15
C GLU A 128 -12.74 -6.72 -23.25
N ARG A 129 -13.17 -7.35 -22.15
CA ARG A 129 -13.81 -8.67 -22.23
C ARG A 129 -15.29 -8.42 -22.48
N GLY A 130 -15.58 -8.15 -23.75
CA GLY A 130 -16.91 -7.89 -24.24
C GLY A 130 -17.92 -8.88 -23.65
N ALA A 131 -19.12 -8.35 -23.40
CA ALA A 131 -20.34 -9.13 -23.36
C ALA A 131 -20.28 -10.21 -24.46
N ARG A 132 -19.96 -11.44 -24.07
CA ARG A 132 -20.18 -12.63 -24.87
C ARG A 132 -20.76 -13.68 -23.95
N LYS A 133 -22.10 -13.60 -23.92
CA LYS A 133 -23.13 -14.54 -23.42
C LYS A 133 -23.11 -14.85 -21.94
#